data_AF-A0A7K5G169-F1
#
_entry.id   AF-A0A7K5G169-F1
#
_cell.length_a   1.000
_cell.length_b   1.000
_cell.length_c   1.000
_cell.angle_alpha   90.00
_cell.angle_beta   90.00
_cell.angle_gamma   90.00
#
_symmetry.space_group_name_H-M   'P 1'
#
loop_
_entity.id
_entity.type
_entity.pdbx_description
1 polymer ?
#
loop_
_entity_poly.entity_id
_entity_poly.type
_entity_poly.pdbx_seq_one_letter_code
_entity_poly.pdbx_strand_id
1 'polypeptide(L)' 'PRLVITEQPKQRGMRFRYECEGRSAGSILGQSSTEASKTLPAIELLNCGAIPEVTVTAC' A
#
# COMPACT_ATOMS: atom_id res chain seq x y z
N PRO A 1 18.81 1.26 -10.62
CA PRO A 1 17.45 1.42 -10.08
C PRO A 1 16.80 0.10 -9.62
N ARG A 2 16.23 0.09 -8.42
CA ARG A 2 15.53 -1.05 -7.83
C ARG A 2 14.33 -0.56 -7.03
N LEU A 3 13.19 -1.23 -7.18
CA LEU A 3 12.04 -1.06 -6.31
C LEU A 3 12.09 -2.08 -5.18
N VAL A 4 11.87 -1.62 -3.95
CA VAL A 4 11.83 -2.45 -2.74
C VAL A 4 10.52 -2.19 -2.03
N ILE A 5 9.82 -3.25 -1.63
CA ILE A 5 8.66 -3.12 -0.75
C ILE A 5 9.21 -3.05 0.68
N THR A 6 9.06 -1.90 1.33
CA THR A 6 9.56 -1.65 2.69
C THR A 6 8.50 -2.00 3.74
N GLU A 7 7.23 -1.93 3.38
CA GLU A 7 6.10 -2.33 4.22
C GLU A 7 5.10 -3.12 3.37
N GLN A 8 4.99 -4.42 3.65
CA GLN A 8 4.05 -5.30 2.97
C GLN A 8 2.60 -5.00 3.39
N PRO A 9 1.60 -5.24 2.52
CA PRO A 9 0.21 -5.18 2.94
C PRO A 9 -0.13 -6.26 3.96
N LYS A 10 -1.00 -5.93 4.91
CA LYS A 10 -1.53 -6.89 5.88
C LYS A 10 -2.34 -7.94 5.14
N GLN A 11 -1.99 -9.21 5.35
CA GLN A 11 -2.59 -10.33 4.61
C GLN A 11 -4.10 -10.52 4.89
N ARG A 12 -4.59 -10.05 6.05
CA ARG A 12 -5.96 -10.28 6.51
C ARG A 12 -6.52 -9.04 7.22
N GLY A 13 -7.84 -8.99 7.33
CA GLY A 13 -8.56 -7.95 8.08
C GLY A 13 -9.22 -6.89 7.20
N MET A 14 -8.91 -6.87 5.90
CA MET A 14 -9.65 -6.10 4.89
C MET A 14 -10.55 -7.04 4.09
N ARG A 15 -11.68 -6.50 3.63
CA ARG A 15 -12.59 -7.19 2.70
C ARG A 15 -12.84 -6.31 1.49
N PHE A 16 -12.91 -6.91 0.31
CA PHE A 16 -13.42 -6.23 -0.86
C PHE A 16 -14.89 -5.88 -0.69
N ARG A 17 -15.31 -4.81 -1.36
CA ARG A 17 -16.66 -4.26 -1.29
C ARG A 17 -17.24 -4.12 -2.68
N TYR A 18 -18.54 -4.33 -2.78
CA TYR A 18 -19.28 -4.04 -3.99
C TYR A 18 -19.62 -2.55 -4.07
N GLU A 19 -19.74 -2.05 -5.30
CA GLU A 19 -20.15 -0.67 -5.56
C GLU A 19 -21.50 -0.34 -4.90
N CYS A 20 -22.45 -1.28 -4.91
CA CYS A 20 -23.78 -1.10 -4.34
C CYS A 20 -23.81 -0.94 -2.79
N GLU A 21 -22.69 -1.15 -2.08
CA GLU A 21 -22.63 -0.91 -0.62
C GLU A 21 -22.66 0.58 -0.25
N GLY A 22 -22.47 1.50 -1.20
CA GLY A 22 -22.67 2.94 -1.01
C GLY A 22 -21.70 3.61 -0.02
N ARG A 23 -20.51 3.03 0.21
CA ARG A 23 -19.47 3.57 1.11
C ARG A 23 -18.08 3.22 0.62
N SER A 24 -17.07 3.97 1.07
CA SER A 24 -15.67 3.66 0.74
C SER A 24 -15.24 2.30 1.30
N ALA A 25 -14.26 1.67 0.64
CA ALA A 25 -13.69 0.38 1.05
C ALA A 25 -12.79 0.50 2.29
N GLY A 26 -12.27 1.70 2.58
CA GLY A 26 -11.18 1.91 3.53
C GLY A 26 -9.81 1.64 2.89
N SER A 27 -8.74 1.81 3.67
CA SER A 27 -7.35 1.62 3.22
C SER A 27 -6.83 0.23 3.57
N ILE A 28 -6.06 -0.39 2.68
CA ILE A 28 -5.26 -1.58 3.02
C ILE A 28 -4.19 -1.15 4.03
N LEU A 29 -4.11 -1.84 5.16
CA LEU A 29 -3.11 -1.57 6.20
C LEU A 29 -1.79 -2.28 5.91
N GLY A 30 -0.71 -1.79 6.50
CA GLY A 30 0.59 -2.46 6.51
C GLY A 30 0.60 -3.70 7.40
N GLN A 31 1.49 -4.65 7.10
CA GLN A 31 1.73 -5.86 7.86
C GLN A 31 2.14 -5.58 9.31
N SER A 32 2.87 -4.49 9.55
CA SER A 32 3.28 -4.02 10.89
C SER A 32 2.16 -3.30 11.65
N SER A 33 1.00 -3.08 11.03
CA SER A 33 -0.11 -2.34 11.64
C SER A 33 -0.68 -3.08 12.85
N THR A 34 -0.70 -2.37 13.98
CA THR A 34 -1.31 -2.78 15.25
C THR A 34 -2.59 -1.97 15.50
N GLU A 35 -3.28 -2.27 16.61
CA GLU A 35 -4.46 -1.51 17.03
C GLU A 35 -4.09 -0.08 17.47
N ALA A 36 -2.96 0.07 18.16
CA ALA A 36 -2.47 1.37 18.65
C ALA A 36 -1.75 2.20 17.58
N SER A 37 -1.16 1.54 16.57
CA SER A 37 -0.42 2.22 15.50
C SER A 37 -0.73 1.61 14.13
N LYS A 38 -1.35 2.43 13.28
CA LYS A 38 -1.72 2.04 11.92
C LYS A 38 -0.62 2.43 10.94
N THR A 39 -0.18 1.46 10.15
CA THR A 39 0.77 1.65 9.05
C THR A 39 0.08 1.36 7.71
N LEU A 40 0.70 1.79 6.61
CA LEU A 40 0.20 1.60 5.24
C LEU A 40 1.28 0.88 4.41
N PRO A 41 0.92 0.13 3.36
CA PRO A 41 1.88 -0.45 2.44
C PRO A 41 2.80 0.63 1.86
N ALA A 42 4.09 0.34 1.79
CA ALA A 42 5.10 1.30 1.36
C ALA A 42 6.15 0.64 0.47
N ILE A 43 6.64 1.43 -0.49
CA ILE A 43 7.72 1.06 -1.39
C ILE A 43 8.80 2.14 -1.35
N GLU A 44 10.01 1.75 -1.73
CA GLU A 44 11.15 2.64 -1.88
C GLU A 44 11.87 2.35 -3.21
N LEU A 45 12.25 3.42 -3.90
CA LEU A 45 13.07 3.34 -5.11
C LEU A 45 14.52 3.65 -4.76
N LEU A 46 15.37 2.66 -4.94
CA LEU A 46 16.81 2.76 -4.73
C LEU A 46 17.52 3.02 -6.06
N ASN A 47 18.61 3.80 -6.01
CA ASN A 47 19.46 4.08 -7.17
C ASN A 47 18.69 4.66 -8.38
N CYS A 48 17.77 5.60 -8.12
CA CYS A 48 16.87 6.20 -9.10
C CYS A 48 17.19 7.67 -9.45
N GLY A 49 18.36 8.19 -9.07
CA GLY A 49 18.70 9.62 -9.24
C GLY A 49 18.69 10.16 -10.68
N ALA A 50 18.71 9.28 -11.69
CA ALA A 50 18.60 9.64 -13.11
C ALA A 50 17.22 9.35 -13.72
N ILE A 51 16.24 8.89 -12.94
CA ILE A 51 14.90 8.57 -13.42
C ILE A 51 14.05 9.84 -13.35
N PRO A 52 13.56 10.38 -14.49
CA PRO A 52 12.79 11.62 -14.50
C PRO A 52 11.33 11.43 -14.06
N GLU A 53 10.77 10.22 -14.20
CA GLU A 53 9.37 9.94 -13.88
C GLU A 53 9.17 8.51 -13.37
N VAL A 54 8.25 8.36 -12.40
CA VAL A 54 7.89 7.08 -11.78
C VAL A 54 6.36 6.97 -11.73
N THR A 55 5.81 5.90 -12.30
CA THR A 55 4.38 5.57 -12.20
C THR A 55 4.16 4.44 -11.21
N VAL A 56 3.28 4.64 -10.23
CA VAL A 56 2.85 3.61 -9.28
C VAL A 56 1.40 3.26 -9.58
N THR A 57 1.14 1.99 -9.91
CA THR A 57 -0.22 1.46 -10.11
C THR A 57 -0.55 0.52 -8.96
N ALA A 58 -1.63 0.83 -8.25
CA ALA A 58 -2.26 -0.06 -7.28
C ALA A 58 -3.67 -0.39 -7.80
N CYS A 59 -4.04 -1.67 -7.73
CA CYS A 59 -5.36 -2.18 -8.12
C CYS A 59 -6.26 -2.34 -6.89
#